data_AF-A0A935JI14-F1
#
_entry.id   AF-A0A935JI14-F1
#
_cell.length_a   1.000
_cell.length_b   1.000
_cell.length_c   1.000
_cell.angle_alpha   90.00
_cell.angle_beta   90.00
_cell.angle_gamma   90.00
#
_symmetry.space_group_name_H-M   'P 1'
#
loop_
_entity.id
_entity.type
_entity.pdbx_description
1 polymer ?
#
loop_
_entity_poly.entity_id
_entity_poly.type
_entity_poly.pdbx_seq_one_letter_code
_entity_poly.pdbx_strand_id
1 'polypeptide(L)'
;MFWGRKSYFLLSVLLIIFLTSCATTNQLPLPSPKPTKPSSPVTQPKAAPRPVGPLPPSTRPTYNLSGFPLATKEGYIDGCETAKKTRWGYKDEARYTNDLQYRMGWDDGHTICGNQPTK
;
A
#
# COMPACT_ATOMS: atom_id res chain seq x y z
N MET A 1 26.40 9.94 54.00
CA MET A 1 25.85 8.77 53.29
C MET A 1 24.36 8.96 53.00
N PHE A 2 23.96 9.82 52.05
CA PHE A 2 22.53 9.96 51.68
C PHE A 2 22.30 10.19 50.17
N TRP A 3 23.33 10.04 49.33
CA TRP A 3 23.23 10.32 47.89
C TRP A 3 22.86 9.09 47.04
N GLY A 4 23.08 7.86 47.54
CA GLY A 4 22.78 6.64 46.79
C GLY A 4 21.28 6.35 46.66
N ARG A 5 20.50 6.57 47.73
CA ARG A 5 19.07 6.19 47.77
C ARG A 5 18.21 6.87 46.70
N LYS A 6 18.46 8.15 46.38
CA LYS A 6 17.72 8.88 45.35
C LYS A 6 18.04 8.38 43.93
N SER A 7 19.30 8.00 43.68
CA SER A 7 19.73 7.52 42.36
C SER A 7 19.15 6.13 42.07
N TYR A 8 19.12 5.23 43.05
CA TYR A 8 18.45 3.93 42.90
C TYR A 8 16.93 4.06 42.75
N PHE A 9 16.31 5.02 43.43
CA PHE A 9 14.88 5.28 43.29
C PHE A 9 14.52 5.76 41.87
N LEU A 10 15.31 6.69 41.31
CA LEU A 10 15.13 7.17 39.94
C LEU A 10 15.42 6.08 38.89
N LEU A 11 16.49 5.29 39.07
CA LEU A 11 16.79 4.16 38.17
C LEU A 11 15.68 3.10 38.20
N SER A 12 15.14 2.80 39.39
CA SER A 12 14.07 1.80 39.54
C SER A 12 12.77 2.27 38.89
N VAL A 13 12.42 3.55 38.98
CA VAL A 13 11.23 4.11 38.31
C VAL A 13 11.39 4.07 36.79
N LEU A 14 12.57 4.43 36.26
CA LEU A 14 12.87 4.34 34.81
C LEU A 14 12.78 2.91 34.28
N LEU A 15 13.30 1.92 35.02
CA LEU A 15 13.21 0.50 34.65
C LEU A 15 11.76 -0.02 34.59
N ILE A 16 10.89 0.43 35.50
CA ILE A 16 9.47 0.05 35.50
C ILE A 16 8.75 0.61 34.26
N ILE A 17 9.06 1.84 33.84
CA ILE A 17 8.45 2.47 32.64
C ILE A 17 8.81 1.71 31.36
N PHE A 18 10.06 1.23 31.24
CA PHE A 18 10.48 0.44 30.07
C PHE A 18 9.87 -0.97 30.02
N LEU A 19 9.52 -1.56 31.18
CA LEU A 19 8.89 -2.88 31.24
C LEU A 19 7.37 -2.87 30.97
N THR A 20 6.71 -1.71 31.00
CA THR A 20 5.26 -1.58 30.76
C THR A 20 4.84 -1.40 29.30
N SER A 21 5.76 -1.45 28.34
CA SER A 21 5.42 -1.32 26.92
C SER A 21 5.36 -2.68 26.21
N CYS A 22 4.51 -3.58 26.70
CA CYS A 22 4.11 -4.77 25.98
C CYS A 22 2.58 -4.90 25.95
N ALA A 23 2.05 -4.99 24.71
CA ALA A 23 0.72 -5.43 24.32
C ALA A 23 -0.48 -4.48 24.54
N THR A 24 -0.79 -3.70 23.51
CA THR A 24 -2.17 -3.67 23.01
C THR A 24 -2.11 -3.82 21.50
N THR A 25 -2.13 -5.07 21.07
CA THR A 25 -2.52 -5.43 19.70
C THR A 25 -4.01 -5.11 19.58
N ASN A 26 -4.34 -3.88 19.19
CA ASN A 26 -5.65 -3.61 18.60
C ASN A 26 -5.63 -4.23 17.21
N GLN A 27 -5.78 -5.55 17.16
CA GLN A 27 -6.17 -6.26 15.97
C GLN A 27 -7.58 -5.78 15.65
N LEU A 28 -7.69 -4.71 14.86
CA LEU A 28 -8.94 -4.42 14.19
C LEU A 28 -9.32 -5.72 13.47
N PRO A 29 -10.55 -6.24 13.67
CA PRO A 29 -11.05 -7.29 12.81
C PRO A 29 -10.88 -6.80 11.38
N LEU A 30 -10.07 -7.51 10.60
CA LEU A 30 -10.01 -7.32 9.17
C LEU A 30 -11.47 -7.43 8.71
N PRO A 31 -12.10 -6.39 8.16
CA PRO A 31 -13.41 -6.58 7.57
C PRO A 31 -13.21 -7.59 6.46
N SER A 32 -13.73 -8.81 6.64
CA SER A 32 -13.85 -9.78 5.56
C SER A 32 -14.36 -9.03 4.34
N PRO A 33 -13.66 -9.06 3.20
CA PRO A 33 -14.20 -8.45 1.99
C PRO A 33 -15.47 -9.22 1.66
N LYS A 34 -16.61 -8.61 1.98
CA LYS A 34 -17.85 -8.98 1.31
C LYS A 34 -17.55 -8.93 -0.19
N PRO A 35 -17.99 -9.93 -0.98
CA PRO A 35 -17.94 -9.86 -2.42
C PRO A 35 -18.74 -8.62 -2.84
N THR A 36 -18.05 -7.50 -3.00
CA THR A 36 -18.68 -6.28 -3.47
C THR A 36 -18.77 -6.49 -4.96
N LYS A 37 -19.98 -6.86 -5.35
CA LYS A 37 -20.56 -6.75 -6.69
C LYS A 37 -19.79 -5.72 -7.53
N PRO A 38 -19.49 -6.02 -8.82
CA PRO A 38 -18.74 -5.11 -9.69
C PRO A 38 -19.23 -3.69 -9.52
N SER A 39 -18.36 -2.81 -9.01
CA SER A 39 -18.69 -1.40 -8.84
C SER A 39 -19.05 -0.87 -10.22
N SER A 40 -20.31 -0.48 -10.36
CA SER A 40 -20.88 0.12 -11.55
C SER A 40 -20.13 1.42 -11.91
N PRO A 41 -20.24 1.93 -13.14
CA PRO A 41 -19.33 2.93 -13.66
C PRO A 41 -19.54 4.25 -12.91
N VAL A 42 -18.61 4.59 -12.03
CA VAL A 42 -18.56 5.91 -11.41
C VAL A 42 -18.08 6.88 -12.50
N THR A 43 -18.95 7.80 -12.88
CA THR A 43 -18.62 8.96 -13.72
C THR A 43 -17.57 9.79 -12.99
N GLN A 44 -16.30 9.66 -13.39
CA GLN A 44 -15.18 10.39 -12.81
C GLN A 44 -14.78 11.61 -13.68
N PRO A 45 -14.29 12.69 -13.05
CA PRO A 45 -13.64 13.80 -13.73
C PRO A 45 -12.43 13.34 -14.55
N LYS A 46 -12.22 14.00 -15.68
CA LYS A 46 -11.32 13.69 -16.80
C LYS A 46 -9.83 13.65 -16.41
N ALA A 47 -9.37 12.59 -15.75
CA ALA A 47 -8.01 12.10 -15.92
C ALA A 47 -7.84 11.65 -17.38
N ALA A 48 -6.63 11.76 -17.94
CA ALA A 48 -6.37 11.30 -19.31
C ALA A 48 -6.87 9.85 -19.46
N PRO A 49 -7.73 9.52 -20.45
CA PRO A 49 -8.29 8.19 -20.54
C PRO A 49 -7.19 7.14 -20.58
N ARG A 50 -7.32 6.06 -19.80
CA ARG A 50 -6.44 4.88 -19.93
C ARG A 50 -6.40 4.51 -21.42
N PRO A 51 -5.22 4.23 -22.00
CA PRO A 51 -5.12 3.76 -23.38
C PRO A 51 -6.14 2.65 -23.66
N VAL A 52 -6.96 2.85 -24.69
CA VAL A 52 -8.08 1.96 -24.98
C VAL A 52 -7.56 0.67 -25.60
N GLY A 53 -7.96 -0.47 -25.02
CA GLY A 53 -7.61 -1.81 -25.50
C GLY A 53 -6.98 -2.67 -24.39
N PRO A 54 -6.85 -3.99 -24.63
CA PRO A 54 -6.15 -4.87 -23.71
C PRO A 54 -4.68 -4.42 -23.60
N LEU A 55 -4.18 -4.34 -22.38
CA LEU A 55 -2.77 -4.02 -22.14
C LEU A 55 -1.87 -5.07 -22.83
N PRO A 56 -0.77 -4.65 -23.48
CA PRO A 56 0.10 -5.60 -24.16
C PRO A 56 0.80 -6.52 -23.14
N PRO A 57 1.30 -7.68 -23.57
CA PRO A 57 2.03 -8.60 -22.70
C PRO A 57 3.24 -7.97 -21.98
N SER A 58 3.80 -6.88 -22.52
CA SER A 58 4.91 -6.14 -21.91
C SER A 58 4.57 -5.49 -20.57
N THR A 59 3.28 -5.24 -20.29
CA THR A 59 2.84 -4.69 -18.99
C THR A 59 2.55 -5.79 -17.96
N ARG A 60 2.78 -7.06 -18.31
CA ARG A 60 2.59 -8.16 -17.36
C ARG A 60 3.60 -8.00 -16.22
N PRO A 61 3.13 -8.08 -14.95
CA PRO A 61 4.02 -8.07 -13.80
C PRO A 61 5.08 -9.16 -13.89
N THR A 62 6.31 -8.84 -13.52
CA THR A 62 7.39 -9.83 -13.35
C THR A 62 7.08 -10.80 -12.22
N TYR A 63 6.36 -10.33 -11.19
CA TYR A 63 5.99 -11.11 -10.03
C TYR A 63 4.61 -11.73 -10.20
N ASN A 64 4.43 -12.91 -9.60
CA ASN A 64 3.14 -13.57 -9.60
C ASN A 64 2.18 -12.87 -8.62
N LEU A 65 1.15 -12.22 -9.16
CA LEU A 65 0.10 -11.58 -8.36
C LEU A 65 -1.09 -12.52 -8.06
N SER A 66 -0.95 -13.84 -8.24
CA SER A 66 -2.00 -14.80 -7.84
C SER A 66 -2.33 -14.66 -6.36
N GLY A 67 -3.63 -14.71 -6.01
CA GLY A 67 -4.09 -14.51 -4.63
C GLY A 67 -4.37 -13.06 -4.24
N PHE A 68 -3.87 -12.07 -4.99
CA PHE A 68 -4.22 -10.67 -4.75
C PHE A 68 -5.60 -10.29 -5.33
N PRO A 69 -6.33 -9.34 -4.69
CA PRO A 69 -7.55 -8.78 -5.24
C PRO A 69 -7.35 -8.15 -6.61
N LEU A 70 -8.39 -8.16 -7.46
CA LEU A 70 -8.30 -7.61 -8.82
C LEU A 70 -7.92 -6.13 -8.82
N ALA A 71 -8.50 -5.33 -7.93
CA ALA A 71 -8.17 -3.92 -7.81
C ALA A 71 -6.68 -3.66 -7.48
N THR A 72 -6.09 -4.50 -6.63
CA THR A 72 -4.66 -4.44 -6.31
C THR A 72 -3.79 -4.81 -7.52
N LYS A 73 -4.19 -5.82 -8.29
CA LYS A 73 -3.49 -6.19 -9.54
C LYS A 73 -3.50 -5.06 -10.56
N GLU A 74 -4.67 -4.45 -10.76
CA GLU A 74 -4.83 -3.32 -11.68
C GLU A 74 -4.02 -2.11 -11.22
N GLY A 75 -4.09 -1.76 -9.93
CA GLY A 75 -3.27 -0.72 -9.33
C GLY A 75 -1.78 -0.98 -9.55
N TYR A 76 -1.32 -2.21 -9.27
CA TYR A 76 0.08 -2.61 -9.46
C TYR A 76 0.57 -2.40 -10.88
N ILE A 77 -0.23 -2.81 -11.88
CA ILE A 77 0.15 -2.64 -13.29
C ILE A 77 0.20 -1.15 -13.65
N ASP A 78 -0.84 -0.39 -13.30
CA ASP A 78 -0.95 1.06 -13.56
C ASP A 78 0.24 1.83 -12.92
N GLY A 79 0.59 1.51 -11.67
CA GLY A 79 1.72 2.11 -10.94
C GLY A 79 3.08 1.73 -11.53
N CYS A 80 3.26 0.45 -11.89
CA CYS A 80 4.50 -0.04 -12.50
C CYS A 80 4.78 0.60 -13.86
N GLU A 81 3.76 0.71 -14.72
CA GLU A 81 3.88 1.36 -16.03
C GLU A 81 4.13 2.87 -15.89
N THR A 82 3.56 3.50 -14.85
CA THR A 82 3.84 4.90 -14.51
C THR A 82 5.29 5.11 -14.10
N ALA A 83 5.83 4.28 -13.22
CA ALA A 83 7.23 4.38 -12.78
C ALA A 83 8.22 4.16 -13.93
N LYS A 84 7.92 3.21 -14.83
CA LYS A 84 8.69 2.96 -16.06
C LYS A 84 8.53 4.05 -17.13
N LYS A 85 7.64 5.02 -16.93
CA LYS A 85 7.30 6.09 -17.89
C LYS A 85 6.92 5.54 -19.27
N THR A 86 6.19 4.42 -19.31
CA THR A 86 5.71 3.86 -20.58
C THR A 86 4.46 4.62 -21.03
N ARG A 87 4.05 4.43 -22.29
CA ARG A 87 2.77 4.96 -22.80
C ARG A 87 1.53 4.39 -22.10
N TRP A 88 1.70 3.36 -21.25
CA TRP A 88 0.64 2.70 -20.50
C TRP A 88 0.57 3.17 -19.05
N GLY A 89 1.49 4.06 -18.64
CA GLY A 89 1.46 4.68 -17.32
C GLY A 89 0.16 5.45 -17.13
N TYR A 90 -0.60 5.05 -16.11
CA TYR A 90 -1.89 5.63 -15.79
C TYR A 90 -2.08 5.66 -14.28
N LYS A 91 -2.76 6.71 -13.81
CA LYS A 91 -3.19 6.81 -12.42
C LYS A 91 -4.66 7.20 -12.42
N ASP A 92 -5.51 6.26 -12.05
CA ASP A 92 -6.94 6.50 -11.85
C ASP A 92 -7.12 7.26 -10.54
N GLU A 93 -7.16 8.59 -10.59
CA GLU A 93 -7.13 9.42 -9.37
C GLU A 93 -8.32 9.17 -8.44
N ALA A 94 -9.50 8.92 -8.97
CA ALA A 94 -10.65 8.66 -8.11
C ALA A 94 -10.65 7.24 -7.55
N ARG A 95 -10.09 6.23 -8.24
CA ARG A 95 -9.79 4.94 -7.58
C ARG A 95 -8.65 5.06 -6.57
N TYR A 96 -7.60 5.80 -6.87
CA TYR A 96 -6.50 6.04 -5.95
C TYR A 96 -6.99 6.68 -4.64
N THR A 97 -7.97 7.57 -4.74
CA THR A 97 -8.58 8.22 -3.57
C THR A 97 -9.54 7.30 -2.82
N ASN A 98 -10.41 6.57 -3.53
CA ASN A 98 -11.57 5.90 -2.94
C ASN A 98 -11.45 4.36 -2.80
N ASP A 99 -10.50 3.72 -3.48
CA ASP A 99 -10.27 2.27 -3.47
C ASP A 99 -8.89 1.97 -2.86
N LEU A 100 -8.89 1.57 -1.58
CA LEU A 100 -7.68 1.23 -0.83
C LEU A 100 -6.86 0.12 -1.52
N GLN A 101 -7.53 -0.86 -2.13
CA GLN A 101 -6.85 -1.97 -2.78
C GLN A 101 -6.12 -1.51 -4.05
N TYR A 102 -6.75 -0.63 -4.83
CA TYR A 102 -6.11 0.00 -5.99
C TYR A 102 -4.94 0.88 -5.56
N ARG A 103 -5.11 1.74 -4.54
CA ARG A 103 -4.05 2.61 -4.04
C ARG A 103 -2.83 1.84 -3.60
N MET A 104 -3.02 0.82 -2.74
CA MET A 104 -1.91 -0.04 -2.28
C MET A 104 -1.19 -0.70 -3.45
N GLY A 105 -1.93 -1.27 -4.40
CA GLY A 105 -1.34 -1.85 -5.60
C GLY A 105 -0.53 -0.83 -6.39
N TRP A 106 -1.07 0.37 -6.60
CA TRP A 106 -0.39 1.44 -7.36
C TRP A 106 0.90 1.89 -6.70
N ASP A 107 0.89 2.11 -5.39
CA ASP A 107 2.07 2.53 -4.62
C ASP A 107 3.16 1.44 -4.66
N ASP A 108 2.78 0.16 -4.49
CA ASP A 108 3.69 -0.98 -4.57
C ASP A 108 4.31 -1.10 -5.96
N GLY A 109 3.48 -1.08 -7.01
CA GLY A 109 3.93 -1.19 -8.40
C GLY A 109 4.85 -0.05 -8.80
N HIS A 110 4.52 1.18 -8.42
CA HIS A 110 5.34 2.36 -8.69
C HIS A 110 6.71 2.26 -8.02
N THR A 111 6.74 1.86 -6.74
CA THR A 111 7.99 1.76 -5.97
C THR A 111 8.87 0.62 -6.48
N ILE A 112 8.30 -0.58 -6.63
CA ILE A 112 9.07 -1.77 -7.03
C ILE A 112 9.62 -1.60 -8.44
N CYS A 113 8.83 -1.12 -9.39
CA CYS A 113 9.27 -0.97 -10.78
C CYS A 113 10.15 0.27 -11.00
N GLY A 114 9.99 1.33 -10.21
CA GLY A 114 10.86 2.50 -10.27
C GLY A 114 12.29 2.23 -9.79
N ASN A 115 12.46 1.23 -8.91
CA ASN A 115 13.76 0.82 -8.40
C ASN A 115 14.45 -0.25 -9.26
N GLN A 116 13.83 -0.72 -10.34
CA GLN A 116 14.47 -1.67 -11.26
C GLN A 116 15.42 -0.91 -12.19
N PRO A 117 16.66 -1.37 -12.39
CA PRO A 117 17.53 -0.81 -13.41
C PRO A 117 16.88 -1.02 -14.78
N THR A 118 16.61 0.07 -15.48
CA THR A 118 16.15 0.04 -16.86
C THR A 118 17.20 -0.66 -17.70
N LYS A 119 16.85 -1.81 -18.28
CA LYS A 119 17.69 -2.54 -19.22
C LYS A 119 17.83 -1.80 -20.55
#